data_AF-A0A956IXC0-F1
#
_entry.id   AF-A0A956IXC0-F1
#
_cell.length_a   1.000
_cell.length_b   1.000
_cell.length_c   1.000
_cell.angle_alpha   90.00
_cell.angle_beta   90.00
_cell.angle_gamma   90.00
#
_symmetry.space_group_name_H-M   'P 1'
#
loop_
_entity.id
_entity.type
_entity.pdbx_description
1 polymer ?
#
loop_
_entity_poly.entity_id
_entity_poly.type
_entity_poly.pdbx_seq_one_letter_code
_entity_poly.pdbx_strand_id
1 'polypeptide(L)'
;MKPVVVNPSVTFEQLTHELIQLEGDEESRNTVLEELLAKLQRKKQRLKGDAASDFEAAAGMAPQELVRQLKLGSGRDAAKWFEAHPEVASLLDRKTGGPQYQIVSQHADSVREVTHGYGKSKKPEDYIENFRAYINDNLNKVPALLLVTQRPKELTRAQLKELKLMLDREGFSETALRTAWRELKNEDLAASIIGHIRQQALGTPLRSYEERVDDAMKRVLKSRPWTPVQRKWLDRIGKQLKQETIVDREALNSGQFRQLGGFPKINKVFDDRLDELLGQIQDEVWKEGA
;
A
#
# COMPACT_ATOMS: atom_id res chain seq x y z
N MET A 1 12.15 -67.51 -6.21
CA MET A 1 12.17 -66.39 -5.25
C MET A 1 10.82 -65.69 -5.33
N LYS A 2 10.07 -65.59 -4.22
CA LYS A 2 8.77 -64.91 -4.21
C LYS A 2 8.99 -63.39 -4.39
N PRO A 3 8.22 -62.69 -5.23
CA PRO A 3 8.40 -61.25 -5.42
C PRO A 3 7.81 -60.48 -4.23
N VAL A 4 8.67 -59.85 -3.42
CA VAL A 4 8.30 -59.07 -2.20
C VAL A 4 8.17 -57.58 -2.52
N VAL A 5 7.44 -57.22 -3.58
CA VAL A 5 6.98 -55.84 -3.78
C VAL A 5 5.64 -55.89 -4.51
N VAL A 6 4.54 -55.71 -3.78
CA VAL A 6 3.19 -55.77 -4.36
C VAL A 6 2.73 -54.40 -4.85
N ASN A 7 3.30 -53.27 -4.39
CA ASN A 7 2.87 -51.96 -4.89
C ASN A 7 3.93 -50.82 -4.78
N PRO A 8 4.44 -50.26 -5.90
CA PRO A 8 5.45 -49.18 -5.89
C PRO A 8 5.00 -47.85 -5.25
N SER A 9 3.69 -47.67 -5.03
CA SER A 9 3.08 -46.41 -4.61
C SER A 9 2.87 -46.26 -3.10
N VAL A 10 3.04 -47.33 -2.31
CA VAL A 10 2.83 -47.33 -0.85
C VAL A 10 3.89 -46.47 -0.16
N THR A 11 3.50 -45.56 0.73
CA THR A 11 4.44 -44.63 1.40
C THR A 11 5.18 -45.30 2.56
N PHE A 12 6.28 -44.70 3.04
CA PHE A 12 6.96 -45.17 4.25
C PHE A 12 6.04 -45.05 5.46
N GLU A 13 5.27 -43.96 5.57
CA GLU A 13 4.28 -43.79 6.65
C GLU A 13 3.23 -44.91 6.68
N GLN A 14 2.73 -45.34 5.51
CA GLN A 14 1.76 -46.43 5.41
C GLN A 14 2.37 -47.75 5.90
N LEU A 15 3.58 -48.09 5.45
CA LEU A 15 4.27 -49.32 5.86
C LEU A 15 4.60 -49.32 7.36
N THR A 16 5.01 -48.18 7.92
CA THR A 16 5.29 -48.09 9.37
C THR A 16 4.02 -48.20 10.20
N HIS A 17 2.91 -47.61 9.73
CA HIS A 17 1.62 -47.71 10.40
C HIS A 17 1.08 -49.15 10.38
N GLU A 18 1.17 -49.83 9.25
CA GLU A 18 0.81 -51.26 9.13
C GLU A 18 1.69 -52.13 10.05
N LEU A 19 2.99 -51.86 10.11
CA LEU A 19 3.92 -52.59 10.97
C LEU A 19 3.56 -52.46 12.46
N ILE A 20 3.11 -51.28 12.89
CA ILE A 20 2.66 -51.01 14.27
C ILE A 20 1.32 -51.72 14.54
N GLN A 21 0.34 -51.64 13.62
CA GLN A 21 -1.02 -52.16 13.83
C GLN A 21 -1.16 -53.69 13.80
N LEU A 22 -0.25 -54.42 13.14
CA LEU A 22 -0.35 -55.88 12.98
C LEU A 22 0.01 -56.66 14.27
N GLU A 23 -0.72 -56.48 15.36
CA GLU A 23 -0.49 -57.20 16.62
C GLU A 23 -0.84 -58.70 16.52
N GLY A 24 0.16 -59.58 16.67
CA GLY A 24 -0.04 -61.03 16.82
C GLY A 24 0.19 -61.88 15.56
N ASP A 25 0.38 -61.27 14.40
CA ASP A 25 0.72 -61.97 13.15
C ASP A 25 2.18 -61.67 12.74
N GLU A 26 3.09 -62.54 13.19
CA GLU A 26 4.53 -62.37 12.95
C GLU A 26 4.92 -62.58 11.47
N GLU A 27 4.18 -63.39 10.71
CA GLU A 27 4.46 -63.63 9.29
C GLU A 27 4.10 -62.39 8.45
N SER A 28 2.93 -61.79 8.71
CA SER A 28 2.52 -60.55 8.04
C SER A 28 3.43 -59.38 8.41
N ARG A 29 3.82 -59.25 9.69
CA ARG A 29 4.77 -58.22 10.14
C ARG A 29 6.14 -58.33 9.46
N ASN A 30 6.66 -59.55 9.32
CA ASN A 30 7.95 -59.75 8.65
C ASN A 30 7.85 -59.45 7.15
N THR A 31 6.71 -59.73 6.52
CA THR A 31 6.46 -59.36 5.11
C THR A 31 6.47 -57.83 4.92
N VAL A 32 5.80 -57.08 5.80
CA VAL A 32 5.81 -55.60 5.77
C VAL A 32 7.22 -55.05 6.04
N LEU A 33 7.98 -55.66 6.97
CA LEU A 33 9.36 -55.29 7.23
C LEU A 33 10.26 -55.49 6.00
N GLU A 34 10.10 -56.61 5.26
CA GLU A 34 10.86 -56.86 4.05
C GLU A 34 10.57 -55.82 2.96
N GLU A 35 9.30 -55.42 2.79
CA GLU A 35 8.89 -54.38 1.85
C GLU A 35 9.46 -52.99 2.25
N LEU A 36 9.40 -52.67 3.55
CA LEU A 36 10.00 -51.45 4.11
C LEU A 36 11.51 -51.41 3.88
N LEU A 37 12.21 -52.52 4.14
CA LEU A 37 13.65 -52.66 3.92
C LEU A 37 14.02 -52.50 2.43
N ALA A 38 13.25 -53.08 1.52
CA ALA A 38 13.47 -52.95 0.08
C ALA A 38 13.32 -51.48 -0.37
N LYS A 39 12.32 -50.77 0.14
CA LYS A 39 12.09 -49.34 -0.15
C LYS A 39 13.18 -48.47 0.45
N LEU A 40 13.58 -48.73 1.71
CA LEU A 40 14.62 -48.00 2.41
C LEU A 40 15.99 -48.14 1.73
N GLN A 41 16.33 -49.34 1.23
CA GLN A 41 17.56 -49.56 0.47
C GLN A 41 17.65 -48.69 -0.80
N ARG A 42 16.53 -48.51 -1.51
CA ARG A 42 16.47 -47.62 -2.69
C ARG A 42 16.57 -46.15 -2.28
N LYS A 43 15.87 -45.76 -1.22
CA LYS A 43 15.85 -44.38 -0.71
C LYS A 43 17.21 -43.92 -0.20
N LYS A 44 17.94 -44.80 0.49
CA LYS A 44 19.29 -44.55 1.00
C LYS A 44 20.27 -44.01 -0.05
N GLN A 45 20.19 -44.47 -1.31
CA GLN A 45 21.06 -43.97 -2.38
C GLN A 45 20.79 -42.51 -2.76
N ARG A 46 19.60 -41.99 -2.43
CA ARG A 46 19.13 -40.63 -2.74
C ARG A 46 19.17 -39.67 -1.55
N LEU A 47 19.41 -40.17 -0.34
CA LEU A 47 19.64 -39.36 0.85
C LEU A 47 21.10 -38.89 0.86
N LYS A 48 21.34 -37.68 0.35
CA LYS A 48 22.65 -37.04 0.30
C LYS A 48 22.51 -35.56 0.66
N GLY A 49 23.59 -34.93 1.14
CA GLY A 49 23.60 -33.53 1.54
C GLY A 49 22.61 -33.25 2.67
N ASP A 50 21.87 -32.15 2.57
CA ASP A 50 20.91 -31.71 3.59
C ASP A 50 19.88 -32.79 3.95
N ALA A 51 19.42 -33.58 2.97
CA ALA A 51 18.47 -34.66 3.21
C ALA A 51 19.05 -35.82 4.07
N ALA A 52 20.37 -36.03 4.04
CA ALA A 52 21.03 -36.99 4.92
C ALA A 52 21.19 -36.41 6.34
N SER A 53 21.53 -35.12 6.45
CA SER A 53 21.64 -34.42 7.73
C SER A 53 20.30 -34.37 8.46
N ASP A 54 19.22 -34.03 7.76
CA ASP A 54 17.87 -34.00 8.33
C ASP A 54 17.42 -35.38 8.80
N PHE A 55 17.77 -36.43 8.04
CA PHE A 55 17.50 -37.81 8.44
C PHE A 55 18.28 -38.19 9.71
N GLU A 56 19.57 -37.90 9.77
CA GLU A 56 20.42 -38.23 10.92
C GLU A 56 19.96 -37.50 12.19
N ALA A 57 19.52 -36.25 12.07
CA ALA A 57 18.95 -35.49 13.18
C ALA A 57 17.64 -36.12 13.72
N ALA A 58 16.79 -36.64 12.83
CA ALA A 58 15.52 -37.27 13.20
C ALA A 58 15.66 -38.72 13.68
N ALA A 59 16.56 -39.51 13.08
CA ALA A 59 16.75 -40.92 13.38
C ALA A 59 17.83 -41.20 14.44
N GLY A 60 18.65 -40.21 14.79
CA GLY A 60 19.79 -40.35 15.71
C GLY A 60 20.92 -41.23 15.16
N MET A 61 20.84 -41.67 13.90
CA MET A 61 21.81 -42.55 13.24
C MET A 61 21.79 -42.39 11.73
N ALA A 62 22.86 -42.83 11.07
CA ALA A 62 22.97 -42.78 9.62
C ALA A 62 21.96 -43.74 8.93
N PRO A 63 21.47 -43.42 7.71
CA PRO A 63 20.58 -44.30 6.95
C PRO A 63 21.15 -45.71 6.70
N GLN A 64 22.48 -45.82 6.59
CA GLN A 64 23.22 -47.08 6.48
C GLN A 64 22.98 -47.98 7.70
N GLU A 65 22.98 -47.36 8.87
CA GLU A 65 22.94 -48.05 10.16
C GLU A 65 21.53 -48.48 10.51
N LEU A 66 20.52 -47.65 10.21
CA LEU A 66 19.12 -48.05 10.34
C LEU A 66 18.80 -49.29 9.49
N VAL A 67 19.30 -49.36 8.24
CA VAL A 67 19.11 -50.55 7.39
C VAL A 67 19.76 -51.80 8.00
N ARG A 68 20.90 -51.66 8.69
CA ARG A 68 21.55 -52.79 9.37
C ARG A 68 20.76 -53.22 10.60
N GLN A 69 20.32 -52.27 11.41
CA GLN A 69 19.52 -52.53 12.60
C GLN A 69 18.20 -53.24 12.25
N LEU A 70 17.48 -52.74 11.24
CA LEU A 70 16.22 -53.34 10.77
C LEU A 70 16.41 -54.72 10.11
N LYS A 71 17.61 -55.04 9.60
CA LYS A 71 17.93 -56.39 9.08
C LYS A 71 18.27 -57.39 10.17
N LEU A 72 18.79 -56.93 11.31
CA LEU A 72 19.18 -57.77 12.44
C LEU A 72 18.04 -57.95 13.45
N GLY A 73 17.11 -56.99 13.52
CA GLY A 73 15.94 -57.03 14.39
C GLY A 73 14.73 -57.75 13.79
N SER A 74 13.72 -57.98 14.64
CA SER A 74 12.42 -58.52 14.22
C SER A 74 11.47 -57.42 13.74
N GLY A 75 10.38 -57.79 13.05
CA GLY A 75 9.30 -56.86 12.69
C GLY A 75 8.72 -56.12 13.92
N ARG A 76 8.75 -56.75 15.10
CA ARG A 76 8.33 -56.15 16.37
C ARG A 76 9.31 -55.08 16.87
N ASP A 77 10.61 -55.29 16.71
CA ASP A 77 11.62 -54.32 17.10
C ASP A 77 11.60 -53.10 16.17
N ALA A 78 11.38 -53.35 14.88
CA ALA A 78 11.17 -52.30 13.89
C ALA A 78 9.91 -51.47 14.19
N ALA A 79 8.79 -52.10 14.54
CA ALA A 79 7.56 -51.41 14.94
C ALA A 79 7.81 -50.44 16.11
N LYS A 80 8.43 -50.92 17.19
CA LYS A 80 8.78 -50.11 18.37
C LYS A 80 9.72 -48.95 18.02
N TRP A 81 10.66 -49.18 17.12
CA TRP A 81 11.62 -48.14 16.73
C TRP A 81 10.93 -47.01 15.96
N PHE A 82 10.05 -47.34 15.01
CA PHE A 82 9.27 -46.34 14.25
C PHE A 82 8.22 -45.64 15.11
N GLU A 83 7.67 -46.31 16.12
CA GLU A 83 6.81 -45.68 17.13
C GLU A 83 7.56 -44.63 17.96
N ALA A 84 8.83 -44.89 18.29
CA ALA A 84 9.70 -43.93 18.98
C ALA A 84 10.24 -42.80 18.08
N HIS A 85 10.20 -42.96 16.76
CA HIS A 85 10.72 -41.99 15.78
C HIS A 85 9.70 -41.71 14.66
N PRO A 86 8.51 -41.16 14.98
CA PRO A 86 7.42 -40.97 14.01
C PRO A 86 7.82 -40.03 12.86
N GLU A 87 8.71 -39.07 13.13
CA GLU A 87 9.21 -38.09 12.16
C GLU A 87 9.92 -38.75 10.96
N VAL A 88 10.55 -39.91 11.18
CA VAL A 88 11.46 -40.55 10.21
C VAL A 88 10.72 -41.06 8.99
N ALA A 89 9.50 -41.58 9.16
CA ALA A 89 8.69 -42.08 8.06
C ALA A 89 8.32 -40.95 7.09
N SER A 90 7.85 -39.82 7.62
CA SER A 90 7.49 -38.62 6.84
C SER A 90 8.68 -38.06 6.05
N LEU A 91 9.88 -38.10 6.66
CA LEU A 91 11.11 -37.60 6.05
C LEU A 91 11.57 -38.50 4.90
N LEU A 92 11.41 -39.81 5.05
CA LEU A 92 11.68 -40.79 4.00
C LEU A 92 10.72 -40.68 2.81
N ASP A 93 9.52 -40.14 2.99
CA ASP A 93 8.55 -39.90 1.91
C ASP A 93 8.80 -38.60 1.13
N ARG A 94 9.57 -37.64 1.67
CA ARG A 94 9.91 -36.39 0.96
C ARG A 94 10.64 -36.66 -0.35
N LYS A 95 10.40 -35.85 -1.38
CA LYS A 95 11.16 -35.92 -2.63
C LYS A 95 12.61 -35.47 -2.40
N THR A 96 13.53 -36.43 -2.30
CA THR A 96 14.97 -36.20 -2.09
C THR A 96 15.73 -36.59 -3.35
N GLY A 97 16.55 -35.67 -3.86
CA GLY A 97 17.39 -35.91 -5.04
C GLY A 97 16.65 -35.65 -6.35
N GLY A 98 16.78 -34.43 -6.84
CA GLY A 98 16.50 -34.03 -8.21
C GLY A 98 17.15 -32.66 -8.44
N PRO A 99 17.71 -32.37 -9.63
CA PRO A 99 18.18 -31.02 -9.94
C PRO A 99 17.04 -30.02 -9.72
N GLN A 100 17.28 -28.99 -8.91
CA GLN A 100 16.38 -27.85 -8.81
C GLN A 100 16.47 -27.09 -10.13
N TYR A 101 15.49 -27.30 -11.02
CA TYR A 101 15.38 -26.48 -12.22
C TYR A 101 14.83 -25.12 -11.82
N GLN A 102 15.66 -24.09 -11.93
CA GLN A 102 15.19 -22.71 -11.88
C GLN A 102 14.59 -22.38 -13.25
N ILE A 103 13.29 -22.08 -13.30
CA ILE A 103 12.63 -21.64 -14.53
C ILE A 103 13.03 -20.19 -14.75
N VAL A 104 13.89 -19.94 -15.74
CA VAL A 104 14.32 -18.60 -16.14
C VAL A 104 13.65 -18.27 -17.48
N SER A 105 12.82 -17.24 -17.49
CA SER A 105 12.30 -16.67 -18.75
C SER A 105 13.38 -15.83 -19.42
N GLN A 106 13.62 -16.07 -20.71
CA GLN A 106 14.49 -15.21 -21.55
C GLN A 106 13.69 -14.25 -22.45
N HIS A 107 12.37 -14.20 -22.28
CA HIS A 107 11.54 -13.30 -23.07
C HIS A 107 11.81 -11.85 -22.68
N ALA A 108 11.90 -10.98 -23.68
CA ALA A 108 11.95 -9.54 -23.44
C ALA A 108 10.64 -9.07 -22.81
N ASP A 109 10.74 -8.34 -21.70
CA ASP A 109 9.59 -7.75 -21.05
C ASP A 109 8.97 -6.66 -21.93
N SER A 110 7.64 -6.57 -21.92
CA SER A 110 6.89 -5.50 -22.58
C SER A 110 5.84 -4.95 -21.63
N VAL A 111 5.69 -3.62 -21.62
CA VAL A 111 4.65 -2.94 -20.85
C VAL A 111 3.32 -3.20 -21.55
N ARG A 112 2.42 -3.96 -20.89
CA ARG A 112 1.08 -4.24 -21.41
C ARG A 112 0.08 -3.13 -21.08
N GLU A 113 0.16 -2.59 -19.87
CA GLU A 113 -0.79 -1.61 -19.36
C GLU A 113 -0.11 -0.75 -18.29
N VAL A 114 -0.46 0.54 -18.25
CA VAL A 114 -0.07 1.46 -17.18
C VAL A 114 -1.37 2.02 -16.61
N THR A 115 -1.76 1.52 -15.44
CA THR A 115 -2.91 2.03 -14.68
C THR A 115 -2.44 2.82 -13.48
N HIS A 116 -3.08 3.95 -13.19
CA HIS A 116 -2.90 4.64 -11.92
C HIS A 116 -3.63 3.89 -10.81
N GLY A 117 -2.90 3.51 -9.76
CA GLY A 117 -3.51 3.01 -8.53
C GLY A 117 -3.85 4.17 -7.61
N TYR A 118 -5.10 4.25 -7.16
CA TYR A 118 -5.56 5.25 -6.19
C TYR A 118 -5.55 4.67 -4.76
N GLY A 119 -4.39 4.17 -4.34
CA GLY A 119 -4.22 3.49 -3.05
C GLY A 119 -5.11 2.25 -2.94
N LYS A 120 -6.20 2.34 -2.17
CA LYS A 120 -7.17 1.25 -1.97
C LYS A 120 -8.15 1.06 -3.14
N SER A 121 -8.24 2.03 -4.06
CA SER A 121 -9.17 2.01 -5.20
C SER A 121 -8.42 1.85 -6.53
N LYS A 122 -9.04 1.16 -7.49
CA LYS A 122 -8.47 0.98 -8.85
C LYS A 122 -9.12 1.87 -9.90
N LYS A 123 -10.33 2.36 -9.65
CA LYS A 123 -11.08 3.20 -10.59
C LYS A 123 -11.15 4.65 -10.11
N PRO A 124 -11.04 5.64 -11.01
CA PRO A 124 -11.22 7.06 -10.68
C PRO A 124 -12.56 7.34 -10.01
N GLU A 125 -13.65 6.72 -10.49
CA GLU A 125 -15.01 6.87 -9.96
C GLU A 125 -15.07 6.50 -8.48
N ASP A 126 -14.59 5.29 -8.17
CA ASP A 126 -14.59 4.74 -6.80
C ASP A 126 -13.75 5.62 -5.87
N TYR A 127 -12.64 6.16 -6.37
CA TYR A 127 -11.77 7.03 -5.58
C TYR A 127 -12.43 8.37 -5.26
N ILE A 128 -13.10 9.01 -6.22
CA ILE A 128 -13.83 10.26 -5.97
C ILE A 128 -15.03 10.04 -5.03
N GLU A 129 -15.75 8.93 -5.17
CA GLU A 129 -16.85 8.58 -4.25
C GLU A 129 -16.33 8.29 -2.82
N ASN A 130 -15.21 7.58 -2.69
CA ASN A 130 -14.58 7.36 -1.38
C ASN A 130 -14.11 8.67 -0.75
N PHE A 131 -13.55 9.59 -1.53
CA PHE A 131 -13.21 10.93 -1.06
C PHE A 131 -14.46 11.67 -0.58
N ARG A 132 -15.55 11.63 -1.34
CA ARG A 132 -16.82 12.25 -0.96
C ARG A 132 -17.36 11.69 0.36
N ALA A 133 -17.39 10.37 0.51
CA ALA A 133 -17.81 9.71 1.74
C ALA A 133 -16.95 10.15 2.92
N TYR A 134 -15.62 10.15 2.75
CA TYR A 134 -14.68 10.61 3.78
C TYR A 134 -14.93 12.06 4.20
N ILE A 135 -15.14 12.98 3.26
CA ILE A 135 -15.42 14.38 3.59
C ILE A 135 -16.72 14.51 4.39
N ASN A 136 -17.79 13.83 3.97
CA ASN A 136 -19.09 13.88 4.66
C ASN A 136 -19.01 13.30 6.08
N ASP A 137 -18.31 12.18 6.26
CA ASP A 137 -18.19 11.51 7.55
C ASP A 137 -17.33 12.27 8.56
N ASN A 138 -16.47 13.17 8.08
CA ASN A 138 -15.50 13.91 8.89
C ASN A 138 -15.74 15.42 8.94
N LEU A 139 -16.75 15.94 8.24
CA LEU A 139 -17.01 17.38 8.13
C LEU A 139 -17.17 18.08 9.49
N ASN A 140 -17.87 17.42 10.43
CA ASN A 140 -18.08 17.93 11.80
C ASN A 140 -17.02 17.46 12.80
N LYS A 141 -16.14 16.53 12.41
CA LYS A 141 -15.08 15.96 13.27
C LYS A 141 -13.76 16.71 13.12
N VAL A 142 -13.51 17.26 11.92
CA VAL A 142 -12.28 17.97 11.60
C VAL A 142 -12.58 19.47 11.47
N PRO A 143 -12.08 20.31 12.39
CA PRO A 143 -12.28 21.76 12.33
C PRO A 143 -11.80 22.40 11.02
N ALA A 144 -10.70 21.92 10.44
CA ALA A 144 -10.18 22.42 9.18
C ALA A 144 -11.15 22.19 7.99
N LEU A 145 -11.88 21.07 7.95
CA LEU A 145 -12.88 20.82 6.91
C LEU A 145 -14.07 21.79 7.02
N LEU A 146 -14.50 22.06 8.26
CA LEU A 146 -15.55 23.05 8.54
C LEU A 146 -15.13 24.46 8.12
N LEU A 147 -13.88 24.83 8.42
CA LEU A 147 -13.32 26.14 8.04
C LEU A 147 -13.29 26.34 6.52
N VAL A 148 -12.84 25.32 5.79
CA VAL A 148 -12.74 25.34 4.31
C VAL A 148 -14.10 25.48 3.64
N THR A 149 -15.14 24.89 4.24
CA THR A 149 -16.50 24.92 3.70
C THR A 149 -17.24 26.21 4.08
N GLN A 150 -17.18 26.64 5.34
CA GLN A 150 -18.00 27.75 5.85
C GLN A 150 -17.28 29.09 5.87
N ARG A 151 -15.98 29.12 6.20
CA ARG A 151 -15.21 30.35 6.45
C ARG A 151 -13.80 30.25 5.85
N PRO A 152 -13.67 30.09 4.51
CA PRO A 152 -12.38 29.83 3.89
C PRO A 152 -11.36 30.97 4.06
N LYS A 153 -11.81 32.20 4.36
CA LYS A 153 -10.92 33.33 4.69
C LYS A 153 -10.22 33.21 6.05
N GLU A 154 -10.77 32.43 6.98
CA GLU A 154 -10.16 32.20 8.29
C GLU A 154 -9.09 31.09 8.22
N LEU A 155 -8.95 30.42 7.07
CA LEU A 155 -8.00 29.34 6.87
C LEU A 155 -6.56 29.88 6.85
N THR A 156 -5.76 29.41 7.81
CA THR A 156 -4.34 29.70 7.89
C THR A 156 -3.51 28.73 7.03
N ARG A 157 -2.28 29.12 6.68
CA ARG A 157 -1.36 28.23 5.96
C ARG A 157 -1.00 26.98 6.75
N ALA A 158 -0.87 27.10 8.07
CA ALA A 158 -0.64 25.95 8.95
C ALA A 158 -1.81 24.95 8.89
N GLN A 159 -3.05 25.43 8.99
CA GLN A 159 -4.25 24.59 8.90
C GLN A 159 -4.41 23.96 7.50
N LEU A 160 -4.13 24.70 6.42
CA LEU A 160 -4.16 24.12 5.07
C LEU A 160 -3.12 23.02 4.90
N LYS A 161 -1.91 23.22 5.44
CA LYS A 161 -0.84 22.21 5.39
C LYS A 161 -1.21 20.96 6.19
N GLU A 162 -1.75 21.14 7.39
CA GLU A 162 -2.23 20.05 8.24
C GLU A 162 -3.37 19.28 7.56
N LEU A 163 -4.31 20.00 6.93
CA LEU A 163 -5.40 19.41 6.17
C LEU A 163 -4.89 18.56 5.00
N LYS A 164 -3.94 19.09 4.20
CA LYS A 164 -3.32 18.32 3.11
C LYS A 164 -2.66 17.05 3.65
N LEU A 165 -1.87 17.16 4.72
CA LEU A 165 -1.19 16.02 5.32
C LEU A 165 -2.17 14.96 5.85
N MET A 166 -3.27 15.39 6.45
CA MET A 166 -4.31 14.49 6.93
C MET A 166 -5.02 13.77 5.78
N LEU A 167 -5.36 14.48 4.71
CA LEU A 167 -5.95 13.86 3.51
C LEU A 167 -4.97 12.90 2.82
N ASP A 168 -3.69 13.29 2.70
CA ASP A 168 -2.64 12.43 2.13
C ASP A 168 -2.50 11.11 2.91
N ARG A 169 -2.59 11.14 4.25
CA ARG A 169 -2.54 9.93 5.11
C ARG A 169 -3.69 8.96 4.85
N GLU A 170 -4.86 9.49 4.53
CA GLU A 170 -6.04 8.70 4.14
C GLU A 170 -6.02 8.29 2.66
N GLY A 171 -4.97 8.68 1.92
CA GLY A 171 -4.78 8.37 0.51
C GLY A 171 -5.39 9.39 -0.44
N PHE A 172 -5.85 10.54 0.05
CA PHE A 172 -6.52 11.61 -0.72
C PHE A 172 -5.58 12.76 -1.08
N SER A 173 -4.51 12.47 -1.82
CA SER A 173 -3.59 13.53 -2.22
C SER A 173 -4.15 14.43 -3.32
N GLU A 174 -3.76 15.71 -3.30
CA GLU A 174 -4.21 16.70 -4.30
C GLU A 174 -3.85 16.27 -5.73
N THR A 175 -2.67 15.65 -5.92
CA THR A 175 -2.25 15.12 -7.22
C THR A 175 -3.10 13.93 -7.66
N ALA A 176 -3.41 13.01 -6.76
CA ALA A 176 -4.27 11.86 -7.06
C ALA A 176 -5.72 12.30 -7.33
N LEU A 177 -6.24 13.27 -6.57
CA LEU A 177 -7.57 13.86 -6.80
C LEU A 177 -7.63 14.52 -8.19
N ARG A 178 -6.62 15.32 -8.56
CA ARG A 178 -6.56 15.92 -9.89
C ARG A 178 -6.52 14.87 -11.00
N THR A 179 -5.69 13.84 -10.86
CA THR A 179 -5.60 12.75 -11.85
C THR A 179 -6.92 11.99 -11.98
N ALA A 180 -7.55 11.64 -10.86
CA ALA A 180 -8.85 10.96 -10.84
C ALA A 180 -9.94 11.80 -11.51
N TRP A 181 -10.00 13.09 -11.19
CA TRP A 181 -10.94 14.02 -11.83
C TRP A 181 -10.71 14.13 -13.33
N ARG A 182 -9.45 14.22 -13.76
CA ARG A 182 -9.09 14.29 -15.17
C ARG A 182 -9.48 13.02 -15.91
N GLU A 183 -9.23 11.84 -15.36
CA GLU A 183 -9.61 10.57 -15.98
C GLU A 183 -11.14 10.41 -16.01
N LEU A 184 -11.85 10.81 -14.96
CA LEU A 184 -13.30 10.71 -14.85
C LEU A 184 -14.06 11.65 -15.80
N LYS A 185 -13.62 12.90 -15.92
CA LYS A 185 -14.30 13.94 -16.71
C LYS A 185 -13.66 14.23 -18.05
N ASN A 186 -12.48 13.66 -18.32
CA ASN A 186 -11.65 13.97 -19.49
C ASN A 186 -11.30 15.47 -19.59
N GLU A 187 -11.11 16.12 -18.44
CA GLU A 187 -10.81 17.56 -18.32
C GLU A 187 -9.61 17.77 -17.39
N ASP A 188 -8.57 18.49 -17.84
CA ASP A 188 -7.44 18.81 -16.96
C ASP A 188 -7.71 20.09 -16.15
N LEU A 189 -8.28 19.90 -14.97
CA LEU A 189 -8.62 20.98 -14.07
C LEU A 189 -7.64 21.07 -12.90
N ALA A 190 -6.87 22.15 -12.83
CA ALA A 190 -5.97 22.46 -11.71
C ALA A 190 -6.75 23.07 -10.52
N ALA A 191 -7.78 22.36 -10.04
CA ALA A 191 -8.49 22.75 -8.83
C ALA A 191 -7.61 22.53 -7.60
N SER A 192 -7.72 23.42 -6.61
CA SER A 192 -7.03 23.22 -5.34
C SER A 192 -7.77 22.23 -4.45
N ILE A 193 -7.10 21.70 -3.43
CA ILE A 193 -7.72 20.83 -2.42
C ILE A 193 -8.97 21.47 -1.78
N ILE A 194 -8.94 22.79 -1.57
CA ILE A 194 -10.10 23.55 -1.06
C ILE A 194 -11.26 23.46 -2.05
N GLY A 195 -10.99 23.60 -3.35
CA GLY A 195 -11.99 23.44 -4.40
C GLY A 195 -12.63 22.06 -4.39
N HIS A 196 -11.83 21.00 -4.29
CA HIS A 196 -12.33 19.63 -4.21
C HIS A 196 -13.21 19.41 -2.97
N ILE A 197 -12.77 19.85 -1.79
CA ILE A 197 -13.55 19.70 -0.55
C ILE A 197 -14.87 20.44 -0.65
N ARG A 198 -14.87 21.70 -1.11
CA ARG A 198 -16.08 22.51 -1.25
C ARG A 198 -17.04 21.91 -2.26
N GLN A 199 -16.55 21.39 -3.38
CA GLN A 199 -17.38 20.69 -4.35
C GLN A 199 -18.07 19.47 -3.71
N GLN A 200 -17.35 18.65 -2.94
CA GLN A 200 -17.94 17.46 -2.31
C GLN A 200 -18.94 17.80 -1.21
N ALA A 201 -18.63 18.81 -0.40
CA ALA A 201 -19.44 19.20 0.75
C ALA A 201 -20.65 20.08 0.39
N LEU A 202 -20.49 20.97 -0.59
CA LEU A 202 -21.44 22.05 -0.90
C LEU A 202 -22.01 21.96 -2.33
N GLY A 203 -21.49 21.06 -3.17
CA GLY A 203 -21.92 20.94 -4.57
C GLY A 203 -21.43 22.07 -5.47
N THR A 204 -20.48 22.90 -5.01
CA THR A 204 -19.95 24.03 -5.78
C THR A 204 -19.25 23.56 -7.05
N PRO A 205 -19.41 24.23 -8.21
CA PRO A 205 -18.69 23.90 -9.42
C PRO A 205 -17.17 23.88 -9.20
N LEU A 206 -16.55 22.77 -9.60
CA LEU A 206 -15.10 22.64 -9.55
C LEU A 206 -14.49 23.52 -10.64
N ARG A 207 -13.56 24.40 -10.26
CA ARG A 207 -12.87 25.33 -11.17
C ARG A 207 -11.38 25.34 -10.86
N SER A 208 -10.56 25.69 -11.84
CA SER A 208 -9.14 25.93 -11.61
C SER A 208 -8.96 27.01 -10.54
N TYR A 209 -8.02 26.80 -9.63
CA TYR A 209 -7.76 27.80 -8.60
C TYR A 209 -7.23 29.11 -9.19
N GLU A 210 -6.46 29.02 -10.27
CA GLU A 210 -5.95 30.19 -10.99
C GLU A 210 -7.08 31.07 -11.55
N GLU A 211 -8.09 30.45 -12.16
CA GLU A 211 -9.27 31.16 -12.69
C GLU A 211 -10.05 31.86 -11.57
N ARG A 212 -10.21 31.19 -10.42
CA ARG A 212 -10.88 31.78 -9.24
C ARG A 212 -10.13 33.02 -8.76
N VAL A 213 -8.80 32.97 -8.71
CA VAL A 213 -7.97 34.13 -8.34
C VAL A 213 -8.11 35.25 -9.37
N ASP A 214 -8.05 34.94 -10.66
CA ASP A 214 -8.17 35.97 -11.71
C ASP A 214 -9.51 36.69 -11.66
N ASP A 215 -10.61 35.96 -11.48
CA ASP A 215 -11.93 36.55 -11.37
C ASP A 215 -12.10 37.38 -10.09
N ALA A 216 -11.56 36.90 -8.96
CA ALA A 216 -11.55 37.64 -7.71
C ALA A 216 -10.77 38.96 -7.85
N MET A 217 -9.57 38.90 -8.43
CA MET A 217 -8.74 40.08 -8.65
C MET A 217 -9.39 41.07 -9.61
N LYS A 218 -10.08 40.61 -10.67
CA LYS A 218 -10.89 41.48 -11.55
C LYS A 218 -12.00 42.20 -10.76
N ARG A 219 -12.71 41.52 -9.87
CA ARG A 219 -13.76 42.13 -9.03
C ARG A 219 -13.18 43.14 -8.04
N VAL A 220 -12.09 42.79 -7.36
CA VAL A 220 -11.39 43.69 -6.43
C VAL A 220 -10.87 44.94 -7.15
N LEU A 221 -10.27 44.80 -8.33
CA LEU A 221 -9.78 45.93 -9.13
C LEU A 221 -10.91 46.86 -9.64
N LYS A 222 -12.13 46.33 -9.81
CA LYS A 222 -13.32 47.11 -10.19
C LYS A 222 -14.08 47.70 -9.00
N SER A 223 -13.84 47.22 -7.77
CA SER A 223 -14.63 47.59 -6.59
C SER A 223 -14.49 49.06 -6.18
N ARG A 224 -13.34 49.69 -6.45
CA ARG A 224 -13.04 51.09 -6.11
C ARG A 224 -11.89 51.63 -6.96
N PRO A 225 -11.69 52.95 -7.05
CA PRO A 225 -10.49 53.51 -7.67
C PRO A 225 -9.24 53.08 -6.88
N TRP A 226 -8.22 52.65 -7.61
CA TRP A 226 -6.93 52.23 -7.06
C TRP A 226 -5.82 53.07 -7.66
N THR A 227 -4.88 53.54 -6.83
CA THR A 227 -3.69 54.24 -7.31
C THR A 227 -2.79 53.30 -8.13
N PRO A 228 -1.91 53.83 -9.01
CA PRO A 228 -0.98 53.00 -9.77
C PRO A 228 -0.10 52.09 -8.87
N VAL A 229 0.28 52.57 -7.68
CA VAL A 229 1.09 51.80 -6.72
C VAL A 229 0.26 50.67 -6.10
N GLN A 230 -0.98 50.95 -5.68
CA GLN A 230 -1.88 49.93 -5.14
C GLN A 230 -2.19 48.83 -6.17
N ARG A 231 -2.42 49.20 -7.45
CA ARG A 231 -2.63 48.23 -8.54
C ARG A 231 -1.43 47.30 -8.73
N LYS A 232 -0.20 47.82 -8.67
CA LYS A 232 1.02 47.00 -8.74
C LYS A 232 1.13 46.03 -7.57
N TRP A 233 0.71 46.43 -6.38
CA TRP A 233 0.66 45.53 -5.23
C TRP A 233 -0.41 44.46 -5.35
N LEU A 234 -1.61 44.83 -5.81
CA LEU A 234 -2.68 43.88 -6.10
C LEU A 234 -2.25 42.83 -7.13
N ASP A 235 -1.58 43.22 -8.21
CA ASP A 235 -1.01 42.29 -9.21
C ASP A 235 -0.04 41.28 -8.56
N ARG A 236 0.86 41.75 -7.69
CA ARG A 236 1.79 40.88 -6.98
C ARG A 236 1.09 39.94 -6.00
N ILE A 237 0.09 40.43 -5.27
CA ILE A 237 -0.71 39.61 -4.36
C ILE A 237 -1.47 38.53 -5.14
N GLY A 238 -2.07 38.87 -6.28
CA GLY A 238 -2.73 37.91 -7.16
C GLY A 238 -1.79 36.82 -7.66
N LYS A 239 -0.58 37.20 -8.11
CA LYS A 239 0.47 36.24 -8.49
C LYS A 239 0.89 35.33 -7.34
N GLN A 240 1.05 35.89 -6.13
CA GLN A 240 1.39 35.12 -4.94
C GLN A 240 0.26 34.15 -4.55
N LEU A 241 -1.00 34.58 -4.64
CA LEU A 241 -2.15 33.72 -4.36
C LEU A 241 -2.15 32.48 -5.25
N LYS A 242 -1.91 32.64 -6.56
CA LYS A 242 -1.81 31.51 -7.50
C LYS A 242 -0.73 30.50 -7.12
N GLN A 243 0.33 30.92 -6.44
CA GLN A 243 1.43 30.06 -6.01
C GLN A 243 1.18 29.39 -4.65
N GLU A 244 0.69 30.14 -3.65
CA GLU A 244 0.63 29.68 -2.26
C GLU A 244 -0.79 29.41 -1.73
N THR A 245 -1.84 29.64 -2.52
CA THR A 245 -3.27 29.53 -2.16
C THR A 245 -3.74 30.48 -1.05
N ILE A 246 -2.93 30.72 -0.02
CA ILE A 246 -3.23 31.62 1.10
C ILE A 246 -2.12 32.66 1.19
N VAL A 247 -2.50 33.93 1.18
CA VAL A 247 -1.60 35.07 1.40
C VAL A 247 -2.04 35.80 2.66
N ASP A 248 -1.37 35.51 3.77
CA ASP A 248 -1.58 36.15 5.07
C ASP A 248 -0.47 37.17 5.37
N ARG A 249 -0.49 37.78 6.57
CA ARG A 249 0.51 38.74 7.02
C ARG A 249 1.94 38.18 7.01
N GLU A 250 2.13 36.92 7.34
CA GLU A 250 3.45 36.29 7.32
C GLU A 250 3.95 36.13 5.87
N ALA A 251 3.05 35.92 4.91
CA ALA A 251 3.36 35.76 3.49
C ALA A 251 3.95 37.06 2.93
N LEU A 252 3.36 38.17 3.36
CA LEU A 252 3.82 39.49 2.99
C LEU A 252 5.08 39.92 3.73
N ASN A 253 5.60 39.12 4.68
CA ASN A 253 6.87 39.35 5.35
C ASN A 253 7.97 38.37 4.91
N SER A 254 7.75 37.58 3.86
CA SER A 254 8.73 36.66 3.28
C SER A 254 9.09 37.02 1.83
N GLY A 255 10.13 36.36 1.30
CA GLY A 255 10.54 36.46 -0.10
C GLY A 255 10.67 37.89 -0.65
N GLN A 256 10.11 38.12 -1.85
CA GLN A 256 10.12 39.41 -2.52
C GLN A 256 9.39 40.52 -1.73
N PHE A 257 8.36 40.17 -0.95
CA PHE A 257 7.59 41.15 -0.19
C PHE A 257 8.45 41.74 0.95
N ARG A 258 9.26 40.91 1.62
CA ARG A 258 10.22 41.37 2.64
C ARG A 258 11.23 42.36 2.08
N GLN A 259 11.80 42.07 0.90
CA GLN A 259 12.76 42.97 0.23
C GLN A 259 12.15 44.34 -0.11
N LEU A 260 10.84 44.37 -0.35
CA LEU A 260 10.09 45.58 -0.63
C LEU A 260 9.54 46.27 0.63
N GLY A 261 9.96 45.84 1.82
CA GLY A 261 9.63 46.44 3.13
C GLY A 261 8.54 45.72 3.93
N GLY A 262 8.11 44.54 3.47
CA GLY A 262 7.20 43.65 4.19
C GLY A 262 5.78 44.19 4.36
N PHE A 263 5.00 43.50 5.17
CA PHE A 263 3.64 43.90 5.52
C PHE A 263 3.54 45.35 6.01
N PRO A 264 4.40 45.86 6.91
CA PRO A 264 4.23 47.23 7.44
C PRO A 264 4.28 48.31 6.36
N LYS A 265 5.15 48.16 5.36
CA LYS A 265 5.26 49.12 4.26
C LYS A 265 4.12 48.99 3.26
N ILE A 266 3.68 47.75 2.98
CA ILE A 266 2.53 47.51 2.09
C ILE A 266 1.25 48.02 2.76
N ASN A 267 1.08 47.81 4.07
CA ASN A 267 -0.09 48.26 4.82
C ASN A 267 -0.30 49.78 4.72
N LYS A 268 0.79 50.55 4.82
CA LYS A 268 0.77 52.01 4.63
C LYS A 268 0.33 52.43 3.23
N VAL A 269 0.60 51.63 2.19
CA VAL A 269 0.13 51.91 0.82
C VAL A 269 -1.39 51.73 0.69
N PHE A 270 -1.99 50.95 1.59
CA PHE A 270 -3.42 50.68 1.65
C PHE A 270 -4.11 51.37 2.84
N ASP A 271 -3.54 52.48 3.33
CA ASP A 271 -4.09 53.29 4.43
C ASP A 271 -4.37 52.45 5.69
N ASP A 272 -3.45 51.54 6.00
CA ASP A 272 -3.52 50.61 7.12
C ASP A 272 -4.70 49.61 7.09
N ARG A 273 -5.32 49.41 5.92
CA ARG A 273 -6.43 48.48 5.69
C ARG A 273 -6.06 47.24 4.86
N LEU A 274 -4.80 46.80 4.92
CA LEU A 274 -4.36 45.65 4.14
C LEU A 274 -4.98 44.33 4.63
N ASP A 275 -5.15 44.14 5.93
CA ASP A 275 -5.78 42.93 6.47
C ASP A 275 -7.24 42.78 5.98
N GLU A 276 -8.01 43.87 6.01
CA GLU A 276 -9.37 43.91 5.46
C GLU A 276 -9.38 43.57 3.97
N LEU A 277 -8.42 44.12 3.21
CA LEU A 277 -8.29 43.86 1.77
C LEU A 277 -7.93 42.40 1.49
N LEU A 278 -7.03 41.79 2.27
CA LEU A 278 -6.68 40.38 2.11
C LEU A 278 -7.90 39.49 2.39
N GLY A 279 -8.67 39.80 3.44
CA GLY A 279 -9.94 39.12 3.72
C GLY A 279 -10.96 39.27 2.59
N GLN A 280 -11.10 40.48 2.03
CA GLN A 280 -11.96 40.73 0.88
C GLN A 280 -11.52 39.90 -0.35
N ILE A 281 -10.22 39.86 -0.65
CA ILE A 281 -9.71 39.07 -1.77
C ILE A 281 -10.03 37.59 -1.57
N GLN A 282 -9.80 37.05 -0.38
CA GLN A 282 -10.11 35.65 -0.07
C GLN A 282 -11.62 35.34 -0.18
N ASP A 283 -12.48 36.23 0.32
CA ASP A 283 -13.93 36.10 0.15
C ASP A 283 -14.30 36.10 -1.34
N GLU A 284 -13.71 36.99 -2.14
CA GLU A 284 -13.97 37.06 -3.58
C GLU A 284 -13.45 35.83 -4.36
N VAL A 285 -12.39 35.14 -3.91
CA VAL A 285 -11.89 33.89 -4.53
C VAL A 285 -12.90 32.75 -4.39
N TRP A 286 -13.61 32.69 -3.27
CA TRP A 286 -14.55 31.61 -2.96
C TRP A 286 -16.01 31.97 -3.19
N LYS A 287 -16.28 33.21 -3.59
CA LYS A 287 -17.61 33.66 -4.00
C LYS A 287 -18.09 32.87 -5.21
N GLU A 288 -19.20 32.17 -5.05
CA GLU A 288 -19.93 31.57 -6.16
C GLU A 288 -20.39 32.71 -7.08
N GLY A 289 -20.20 32.57 -8.39
CA GLY A 289 -20.63 33.58 -9.35
C GLY A 289 -22.13 33.84 -9.22
N ALA A 290 -22.52 35.12 -9.20
CA ALA A 290 -23.91 35.53 -9.40
C ALA A 290 -24.34 35.33 -10.86
#